data_AF-A0A1Q8AL96-F1
#
_entry.id   AF-A0A1Q8AL96-F1
#
_cell.length_a   1.000
_cell.length_b   1.000
_cell.length_c   1.000
_cell.angle_alpha   90.00
_cell.angle_beta   90.00
_cell.angle_gamma   90.00
#
_symmetry.space_group_name_H-M   'P 1'
#
loop_
_entity.id
_entity.type
_entity.pdbx_description
1 polymer ?
#
loop_
_entity_poly.entity_id
_entity_poly.type
_entity_poly.pdbx_seq_one_letter_code
_entity_poly.pdbx_strand_id
1 'polypeptide(L)'
;MSLSDLVLSIADNKQMLGLRYAEWATRAPSLEADIAAAAMGLDDLGHSRVLYGCLEPLGEDPRGPEREVDAGSIRSLPYFDEPWSEWGQFVAANSVLDTAFTVMIEACVGGSVEVLQHRLRKMLMEERYHFLHGRSWLRSGIDTGPLHRAWREAIEWFGPPDGETAQLYKDGRLSMGPAELQARLEERLESRVPEMTIDWKQWDPIRRRGRSGAVDERTFAMLRGLEEKRFAQAKEA
;
A
#
# COMPACT_ATOMS: atom_id res chain seq x y z
N MET A 1 -5.78 -17.45 2.98
CA MET A 1 -5.80 -16.03 3.36
C MET A 1 -7.26 -15.56 3.35
N SER A 2 -7.72 -14.88 4.40
CA SER A 2 -9.09 -14.37 4.55
C SER A 2 -9.24 -12.95 3.96
N LEU A 3 -10.45 -12.38 3.98
CA LEU A 3 -10.63 -10.96 3.66
C LEU A 3 -9.97 -10.05 4.70
N SER A 4 -9.98 -10.44 5.98
CA SER A 4 -9.31 -9.67 7.03
C SER A 4 -7.81 -9.60 6.78
N ASP A 5 -7.21 -10.68 6.30
CA ASP A 5 -5.80 -10.69 5.91
C ASP A 5 -5.50 -9.72 4.74
N LEU A 6 -6.39 -9.66 3.74
CA LEU A 6 -6.28 -8.69 2.64
C LEU A 6 -6.39 -7.26 3.17
N VAL A 7 -7.41 -6.96 3.98
CA VAL A 7 -7.61 -5.63 4.58
C VAL A 7 -6.43 -5.20 5.45
N LEU A 8 -5.84 -6.15 6.19
CA LEU A 8 -4.61 -5.90 6.95
C LEU A 8 -3.43 -5.58 6.01
N SER A 9 -3.28 -6.30 4.89
CA SER A 9 -2.25 -5.96 3.89
C SER A 9 -2.47 -4.57 3.28
N ILE A 10 -3.72 -4.16 3.00
CA ILE A 10 -4.01 -2.78 2.55
C ILE A 10 -3.59 -1.78 3.64
N ALA A 11 -3.96 -2.04 4.90
CA ALA A 11 -3.64 -1.16 6.02
C ALA A 11 -2.12 -0.98 6.21
N ASP A 12 -1.37 -2.08 6.19
CA ASP A 12 0.09 -2.09 6.32
C ASP A 12 0.75 -1.34 5.16
N ASN A 13 0.30 -1.55 3.92
CA ASN A 13 0.81 -0.83 2.76
C ASN A 13 0.49 0.67 2.81
N LYS A 14 -0.73 1.07 3.20
CA LYS A 14 -1.08 2.47 3.38
C LYS A 14 -0.27 3.13 4.51
N GLN A 15 -0.02 2.42 5.61
CA GLN A 15 0.83 2.93 6.69
C GLN A 15 2.27 3.18 6.20
N MET A 16 2.83 2.22 5.47
CA MET A 16 4.18 2.33 4.90
C MET A 16 4.26 3.43 3.85
N LEU A 17 3.26 3.55 2.98
CA LEU A 17 3.19 4.59 1.97
C LEU A 17 3.13 5.99 2.61
N GLY A 18 2.28 6.16 3.62
CA GLY A 18 2.20 7.42 4.37
C GLY A 18 3.52 7.79 5.06
N LEU A 19 4.23 6.81 5.60
CA LEU A 19 5.57 7.01 6.16
C LEU A 19 6.58 7.44 5.09
N ARG A 20 6.62 6.75 3.94
CA ARG A 20 7.54 7.09 2.85
C ARG A 20 7.22 8.45 2.24
N TYR A 21 5.95 8.84 2.13
CA TYR A 21 5.59 10.20 1.73
C TYR A 21 6.07 11.26 2.72
N ALA A 22 5.91 11.01 4.03
CA ALA A 22 6.37 11.94 5.06
C ALA A 22 7.89 12.16 5.04
N GLU A 23 8.69 11.14 4.70
CA GLU A 23 10.15 11.26 4.53
C GLU A 23 10.54 12.25 3.42
N TRP A 24 9.65 12.48 2.45
CA TRP A 24 9.85 13.38 1.33
C TRP A 24 9.25 14.78 1.52
N ALA A 25 8.65 15.08 2.67
CA ALA A 25 8.02 16.37 2.97
C ALA A 25 9.00 17.58 3.06
N THR A 26 10.31 17.35 2.94
CA THR A 26 11.36 18.39 2.97
C THR A 26 12.49 18.11 1.97
N ARG A 27 12.28 17.19 1.03
CA ARG A 27 13.30 16.64 0.13
C ARG A 27 12.82 16.51 -1.31
N ALA A 28 11.56 16.86 -1.58
CA ALA A 28 11.00 16.80 -2.91
C ALA A 28 11.64 17.86 -3.83
N PRO A 29 11.47 17.75 -5.16
CA PRO A 29 12.11 18.66 -6.11
C PRO A 29 11.62 20.11 -6.05
N SER A 30 10.54 20.39 -5.34
CA SER A 30 9.92 21.71 -5.20
C SER A 30 9.15 21.81 -3.89
N LEU A 31 8.92 23.04 -3.41
CA LEU A 31 8.15 23.29 -2.19
C LEU A 31 6.71 22.80 -2.33
N GLU A 32 6.11 22.92 -3.51
CA GLU A 32 4.78 22.41 -3.81
C GLU A 32 4.73 20.89 -3.71
N ALA A 33 5.79 20.20 -4.15
CA ALA A 33 5.91 18.75 -4.02
C ALA A 33 6.16 18.32 -2.56
N ASP A 34 6.90 19.10 -1.78
CA ASP A 34 7.07 18.88 -0.33
C ASP A 34 5.71 18.95 0.40
N ILE A 35 4.92 19.99 0.09
CA ILE A 35 3.57 20.16 0.66
C ILE A 35 2.66 19.02 0.24
N ALA A 36 2.69 18.61 -1.03
CA ALA A 36 1.91 17.48 -1.52
C ALA A 36 2.31 16.17 -0.81
N ALA A 37 3.61 15.89 -0.67
CA ALA A 37 4.11 14.72 0.04
C ALA A 37 3.66 14.70 1.52
N ALA A 38 3.72 15.83 2.21
CA ALA A 38 3.23 15.95 3.58
C ALA A 38 1.72 15.69 3.69
N ALA A 39 0.92 16.24 2.77
CA ALA A 39 -0.52 16.06 2.74
C ALA A 39 -0.91 14.60 2.49
N MET A 40 -0.36 13.98 1.44
CA MET A 40 -0.62 12.57 1.13
C MET A 40 -0.16 11.64 2.26
N GLY A 41 0.98 11.95 2.89
CA GLY A 41 1.49 11.21 4.04
C GLY A 41 0.52 11.20 5.21
N LEU A 42 -0.09 12.36 5.52
CA LEU A 42 -1.10 12.45 6.57
C LEU A 42 -2.36 11.65 6.22
N ASP A 43 -2.84 11.77 4.98
CA ASP A 43 -4.03 11.07 4.50
C ASP A 43 -3.86 9.55 4.58
N ASP A 44 -2.75 9.00 4.08
CA ASP A 44 -2.47 7.55 4.10
C ASP A 44 -2.28 6.99 5.51
N LEU A 45 -1.67 7.76 6.42
CA LEU A 45 -1.64 7.40 7.84
C LEU A 45 -3.05 7.44 8.47
N GLY A 46 -3.95 8.29 7.99
CA GLY A 46 -5.37 8.27 8.34
C GLY A 46 -6.07 7.02 7.78
N HIS A 47 -5.80 6.69 6.51
CA HIS A 47 -6.40 5.56 5.81
C HIS A 47 -6.05 4.23 6.46
N SER A 48 -4.77 4.03 6.80
CA SER A 48 -4.34 2.82 7.52
C SER A 48 -5.09 2.63 8.84
N ARG A 49 -5.31 3.68 9.62
CA ARG A 49 -6.10 3.62 10.87
C ARG A 49 -7.55 3.23 10.61
N VAL A 50 -8.17 3.74 9.55
CA VAL A 50 -9.54 3.36 9.15
C VAL A 50 -9.60 1.88 8.78
N LEU A 51 -8.63 1.40 8.00
CA LEU A 51 -8.54 -0.01 7.57
C LEU A 51 -8.30 -0.96 8.75
N TYR A 52 -7.39 -0.63 9.67
CA TYR A 52 -7.21 -1.37 10.91
C TYR A 52 -8.50 -1.44 11.73
N GLY A 53 -9.25 -0.33 11.80
CA GLY A 53 -10.56 -0.27 12.46
C GLY A 53 -11.67 -1.06 11.75
N CYS A 54 -11.42 -1.63 10.58
CA CYS A 54 -12.35 -2.54 9.90
C CYS A 54 -12.16 -4.01 10.32
N LEU A 55 -11.01 -4.39 10.90
CA LEU A 55 -10.67 -5.79 11.15
C LEU A 55 -11.59 -6.47 12.18
N GLU A 56 -11.83 -5.85 13.32
CA GLU A 56 -12.76 -6.38 14.33
C GLU A 56 -14.18 -6.60 13.75
N PRO A 57 -14.81 -5.63 13.05
CA PRO A 57 -16.10 -5.86 12.38
C PRO A 57 -16.14 -6.95 11.32
N LEU A 58 -14.99 -7.35 10.75
CA LEU A 58 -14.91 -8.46 9.81
C LEU A 58 -14.95 -9.84 10.51
N GLY A 59 -14.95 -9.87 11.83
CA GLY A 59 -15.04 -11.07 12.66
C GLY A 59 -13.69 -11.75 12.93
N GLU A 60 -12.59 -11.19 12.41
CA GLU A 60 -11.24 -11.70 12.59
C GLU A 60 -10.26 -10.52 12.49
N ASP A 61 -9.41 -10.35 13.51
CA ASP A 61 -8.24 -9.48 13.48
C ASP A 61 -6.97 -10.33 13.40
N PRO A 62 -6.31 -10.41 12.22
CA PRO A 62 -5.14 -11.26 12.03
C PRO A 62 -3.86 -10.70 12.69
N ARG A 63 -3.94 -9.55 13.37
CA ARG A 63 -2.80 -8.96 14.07
C ARG A 63 -2.57 -9.67 15.40
N GLY A 64 -1.34 -10.10 15.63
CA GLY A 64 -0.92 -10.65 16.92
C GLY A 64 0.26 -9.90 17.55
N PRO A 65 0.72 -10.37 18.73
CA PRO A 65 1.82 -9.76 19.47
C PRO A 65 3.17 -9.82 18.75
N GLU A 66 3.33 -10.69 17.74
CA GLU A 66 4.53 -10.78 16.89
C GLU A 66 4.85 -9.45 16.19
N ARG A 67 3.85 -8.59 15.97
CA ARG A 67 4.03 -7.26 15.37
C ARG A 67 4.92 -6.33 16.17
N GLU A 68 5.13 -6.61 17.46
CA GLU A 68 6.03 -5.84 18.31
C GLU A 68 7.50 -6.28 18.20
N VAL A 69 7.79 -7.45 17.63
CA VAL A 69 9.15 -8.04 17.65
C VAL A 69 9.64 -8.55 16.30
N ASP A 70 8.75 -8.80 15.35
CA ASP A 70 9.07 -9.35 14.03
C ASP A 70 8.62 -8.42 12.90
N ALA A 71 9.58 -7.81 12.20
CA ALA A 71 9.31 -6.98 11.03
C ALA A 71 8.64 -7.78 9.89
N GLY A 72 8.85 -9.10 9.85
CA GLY A 72 8.22 -10.00 8.89
C GLY A 72 6.71 -10.11 9.04
N SER A 73 6.15 -9.70 10.18
CA SER A 73 4.70 -9.67 10.43
C SER A 73 3.98 -8.48 9.78
N ILE A 74 4.72 -7.48 9.27
CA ILE A 74 4.17 -6.37 8.49
C ILE A 74 3.95 -6.84 7.05
N ARG A 75 2.70 -6.77 6.58
CA ARG A 75 2.23 -7.31 5.30
C ARG A 75 2.29 -6.28 4.18
N SER A 76 3.41 -5.55 4.13
CA SER A 76 3.70 -4.54 3.14
C SER A 76 4.55 -5.09 1.98
N LEU A 77 4.49 -4.37 0.86
CA LEU A 77 5.27 -4.70 -0.33
C LEU A 77 6.77 -4.45 -0.12
N PRO A 78 7.63 -5.24 -0.80
CA PRO A 78 9.07 -5.02 -0.82
C PRO A 78 9.46 -3.58 -1.20
N TYR A 79 8.61 -2.87 -1.94
CA TYR A 79 8.84 -1.49 -2.37
C TYR A 79 9.06 -0.52 -1.20
N PHE A 80 8.55 -0.89 -0.03
CA PHE A 80 8.65 -0.09 1.18
C PHE A 80 9.65 -0.64 2.19
N ASP A 81 10.31 -1.76 1.91
CA ASP A 81 11.24 -2.38 2.86
C ASP A 81 12.36 -1.41 3.28
N GLU A 82 12.80 -0.53 2.37
CA GLU A 82 13.86 0.46 2.58
C GLU A 82 13.37 1.87 2.21
N PRO A 83 13.97 2.95 2.77
CA PRO A 83 13.68 4.32 2.38
C PRO A 83 14.02 4.58 0.91
N TRP A 84 13.22 5.42 0.25
CA TRP A 84 13.49 5.80 -1.13
C TRP A 84 14.63 6.81 -1.22
N SER A 85 15.61 6.52 -2.06
CA SER A 85 16.79 7.35 -2.28
C SER A 85 16.60 8.38 -3.39
N GLU A 86 15.63 8.20 -4.27
CA GLU A 86 15.40 9.05 -5.43
C GLU A 86 13.92 9.39 -5.66
N TRP A 87 13.65 10.55 -6.27
CA TRP A 87 12.29 11.03 -6.53
C TRP A 87 11.52 10.10 -7.48
N GLY A 88 12.22 9.45 -8.41
CA GLY A 88 11.62 8.46 -9.31
C GLY A 88 10.92 7.31 -8.56
N GLN A 89 11.45 6.90 -7.40
CA GLN A 89 10.82 5.87 -6.57
C GLN A 89 9.51 6.37 -5.93
N PHE A 90 9.50 7.62 -5.46
CA PHE A 90 8.30 8.28 -4.94
C PHE A 90 7.22 8.33 -6.02
N VAL A 91 7.57 8.83 -7.21
CA VAL A 91 6.60 8.98 -8.31
C VAL A 91 6.10 7.62 -8.78
N ALA A 92 6.95 6.60 -8.87
CA ALA A 92 6.53 5.24 -9.23
C ALA A 92 5.57 4.64 -8.18
N ALA A 93 5.83 4.83 -6.89
CA ALA A 93 4.91 4.39 -5.83
C ALA A 93 3.57 5.14 -5.88
N ASN A 94 3.60 6.47 -5.95
CA ASN A 94 2.39 7.30 -5.97
C ASN A 94 1.56 7.11 -7.23
N SER A 95 2.18 6.88 -8.38
CA SER A 95 1.44 6.60 -9.61
C SER A 95 0.93 5.17 -9.65
N VAL A 96 1.75 4.16 -9.38
CA VAL A 96 1.36 2.75 -9.61
C VAL A 96 0.84 2.07 -8.36
N LEU A 97 1.62 2.05 -7.27
CA LEU A 97 1.26 1.27 -6.07
C LEU A 97 0.07 1.89 -5.34
N ASP A 98 0.08 3.21 -5.17
CA ASP A 98 -1.02 3.93 -4.53
C ASP A 98 -2.33 3.71 -5.29
N THR A 99 -2.30 3.89 -6.63
CA THR A 99 -3.44 3.58 -7.50
C THR A 99 -3.85 2.11 -7.42
N ALA A 100 -2.92 1.16 -7.33
CA ALA A 100 -3.25 -0.26 -7.17
C ALA A 100 -3.99 -0.51 -5.85
N PHE A 101 -3.57 0.13 -4.76
CA PHE A 101 -4.28 0.09 -3.48
C PHE A 101 -5.66 0.71 -3.59
N THR A 102 -5.79 1.89 -4.23
CA THR A 102 -7.08 2.53 -4.52
C THR A 102 -8.01 1.59 -5.29
N VAL A 103 -7.51 0.90 -6.32
CA VAL A 103 -8.28 -0.03 -7.15
C VAL A 103 -8.75 -1.26 -6.34
N MET A 104 -7.92 -1.78 -5.44
CA MET A 104 -8.37 -2.83 -4.49
C MET A 104 -9.42 -2.30 -3.51
N ILE A 105 -9.26 -1.07 -3.03
CA ILE A 105 -10.26 -0.42 -2.16
C ILE A 105 -11.59 -0.22 -2.92
N GLU A 106 -11.55 0.15 -4.20
CA GLU A 106 -12.73 0.18 -5.07
C GLU A 106 -13.40 -1.20 -5.13
N ALA A 107 -12.62 -2.28 -5.23
CA ALA A 107 -13.13 -3.65 -5.22
C ALA A 107 -13.82 -4.01 -3.90
N CYS A 108 -13.26 -3.60 -2.76
CA CYS A 108 -13.85 -3.75 -1.44
C CYS A 108 -15.17 -2.97 -1.31
N VAL A 109 -15.22 -1.73 -1.81
CA VAL A 109 -16.41 -0.87 -1.76
C VAL A 109 -17.51 -1.37 -2.71
N GLY A 110 -17.14 -1.96 -3.84
CA GLY A 110 -18.09 -2.54 -4.79
C GLY A 110 -18.56 -3.96 -4.43
N GLY A 111 -17.83 -4.67 -3.55
CA GLY A 111 -18.17 -6.00 -3.08
C GLY A 111 -19.33 -6.01 -2.07
N SER A 112 -19.66 -7.18 -1.50
CA SER A 112 -20.85 -7.38 -0.65
C SER A 112 -20.66 -7.07 0.84
N VAL A 113 -19.49 -6.59 1.28
CA VAL A 113 -19.15 -6.47 2.70
C VAL A 113 -19.43 -5.07 3.24
N GLU A 114 -20.57 -4.90 3.92
CA GLU A 114 -21.14 -3.61 4.34
C GLU A 114 -20.17 -2.70 5.10
N VAL A 115 -19.38 -3.23 6.04
CA VAL A 115 -18.44 -2.41 6.81
C VAL A 115 -17.39 -1.75 5.93
N LEU A 116 -16.90 -2.45 4.91
CA LEU A 116 -15.92 -1.92 3.96
C LEU A 116 -16.57 -0.92 3.02
N GLN A 117 -17.79 -1.20 2.53
CA GLN A 117 -18.56 -0.25 1.73
C GLN A 117 -18.78 1.08 2.45
N HIS A 118 -19.09 1.05 3.75
CA HIS A 118 -19.35 2.26 4.52
C HIS A 118 -18.07 3.02 4.85
N ARG A 119 -17.06 2.34 5.40
CA ARG A 119 -15.87 2.99 5.96
C ARG A 119 -14.87 3.45 4.90
N LEU A 120 -14.81 2.78 3.74
CA LEU A 120 -13.79 3.08 2.72
C LEU A 120 -14.26 4.08 1.64
N ARG A 121 -15.54 4.46 1.59
CA ARG A 121 -16.03 5.45 0.60
C ARG A 121 -15.37 6.82 0.71
N LYS A 122 -15.16 7.32 1.94
CA LYS A 122 -14.51 8.63 2.16
C LYS A 122 -13.06 8.61 1.66
N MET A 123 -12.36 7.51 1.93
CA MET A 123 -10.98 7.28 1.50
C MET A 123 -10.83 7.47 -0.02
N LEU A 124 -11.73 6.88 -0.82
CA LEU A 124 -11.70 7.03 -2.29
C LEU A 124 -11.83 8.48 -2.79
N MET A 125 -12.43 9.38 -2.00
CA MET A 125 -12.52 10.81 -2.36
C MET A 125 -11.19 11.52 -2.18
N GLU A 126 -10.41 11.15 -1.14
CA GLU A 126 -9.09 11.71 -0.83
C GLU A 126 -8.04 11.20 -1.82
N GLU A 127 -8.10 9.89 -2.16
CA GLU A 127 -7.24 9.23 -3.15
C GLU A 127 -7.27 9.86 -4.55
N ARG A 128 -8.35 10.58 -4.90
CA ARG A 128 -8.44 11.30 -6.17
C ARG A 128 -7.32 12.35 -6.31
N TYR A 129 -6.92 13.00 -5.22
CA TYR A 129 -5.82 13.95 -5.24
C TYR A 129 -4.48 13.24 -5.49
N HIS A 130 -4.25 12.12 -4.80
CA HIS A 130 -3.03 11.31 -4.94
C HIS A 130 -2.83 10.87 -6.39
N PHE A 131 -3.90 10.34 -7.00
CA PHE A 131 -3.90 9.92 -8.41
C PHE A 131 -3.54 11.07 -9.36
N LEU A 132 -4.13 12.26 -9.17
CA LEU A 132 -3.83 13.41 -10.01
C LEU A 132 -2.38 13.86 -9.88
N HIS A 133 -1.85 13.88 -8.65
CA HIS A 133 -0.46 14.20 -8.37
C HIS A 133 0.49 13.20 -9.05
N GLY A 134 0.31 11.90 -8.82
CA GLY A 134 1.14 10.84 -9.38
C GLY A 134 1.09 10.81 -10.90
N ARG A 135 -0.08 10.97 -11.51
CA ARG A 135 -0.24 11.03 -12.96
C ARG A 135 0.46 12.25 -13.57
N SER A 136 0.42 13.40 -12.90
CA SER A 136 1.11 14.60 -13.38
C SER A 136 2.62 14.38 -13.44
N TRP A 137 3.21 13.80 -12.39
CA TRP A 137 4.64 13.52 -12.35
C TRP A 137 5.06 12.39 -13.30
N LEU A 138 4.24 11.35 -13.43
CA LEU A 138 4.51 10.26 -14.38
C LEU A 138 4.59 10.78 -15.83
N ARG A 139 3.74 11.76 -16.20
CA ARG A 139 3.78 12.43 -17.52
C ARG A 139 5.03 13.28 -17.74
N SER A 140 5.65 13.78 -16.67
CA SER A 140 6.94 14.47 -16.74
C SER A 140 8.12 13.52 -16.99
N GLY A 141 7.91 12.22 -16.84
CA GLY A 141 8.91 11.17 -17.05
C GLY A 141 9.70 10.83 -15.79
N ILE A 142 9.96 9.53 -15.60
CA ILE A 142 10.84 8.98 -14.56
C ILE A 142 11.62 7.79 -15.13
N ASP A 143 12.66 7.36 -14.41
CA ASP A 143 13.41 6.17 -14.78
C ASP A 143 12.54 4.91 -14.79
N THR A 144 12.79 4.03 -15.75
CA THR A 144 12.00 2.80 -15.97
C THR A 144 12.20 1.77 -14.87
N GLY A 145 13.34 1.78 -14.17
CA GLY A 145 13.66 0.84 -13.09
C GLY A 145 12.64 0.87 -11.96
N PRO A 146 12.48 2.01 -11.25
CA PRO A 146 11.45 2.17 -10.22
C PRO A 146 10.04 1.88 -10.73
N LEU A 147 9.70 2.35 -11.93
CA LEU A 147 8.39 2.16 -12.53
C LEU A 147 8.06 0.68 -12.79
N HIS A 148 8.97 -0.06 -13.44
CA HIS A 148 8.80 -1.49 -13.72
C HIS A 148 8.72 -2.31 -12.43
N ARG A 149 9.49 -1.93 -11.41
CA ARG A 149 9.42 -2.54 -10.09
C ARG A 149 8.06 -2.33 -9.45
N ALA A 150 7.54 -1.10 -9.46
CA ALA A 150 6.23 -0.78 -8.92
C ALA A 150 5.11 -1.56 -9.64
N TRP A 151 5.16 -1.65 -10.98
CA TRP A 151 4.22 -2.47 -11.75
C TRP A 151 4.27 -3.94 -11.35
N ARG A 152 5.46 -4.53 -11.26
CA ARG A 152 5.61 -5.93 -10.85
C ARG A 152 5.00 -6.18 -9.49
N GLU A 153 5.36 -5.35 -8.51
CA GLU A 153 4.90 -5.52 -7.15
C GLU A 153 3.39 -5.26 -7.02
N ALA A 154 2.78 -4.37 -7.81
CA ALA A 154 1.33 -4.22 -7.88
C ALA A 154 0.62 -5.49 -8.40
N ILE A 155 1.13 -6.11 -9.45
CA ILE A 155 0.53 -7.34 -10.01
C ILE A 155 0.74 -8.53 -9.07
N GLU A 156 1.92 -8.68 -8.49
CA GLU A 156 2.16 -9.67 -7.43
C GLU A 156 1.22 -9.44 -6.25
N TRP A 157 0.95 -8.18 -5.89
CA TRP A 157 0.05 -7.84 -4.79
C TRP A 157 -1.42 -8.11 -5.09
N PHE A 158 -1.87 -8.04 -6.34
CA PHE A 158 -3.23 -8.46 -6.72
C PHE A 158 -3.42 -9.98 -6.56
N GLY A 159 -2.34 -10.75 -6.63
CA GLY A 159 -2.32 -12.19 -6.39
C GLY A 159 -2.53 -13.02 -7.67
N PRO A 160 -2.39 -14.35 -7.57
CA PRO A 160 -2.47 -15.22 -8.74
C PRO A 160 -3.87 -15.25 -9.37
N PRO A 161 -3.99 -15.52 -10.68
CA PRO A 161 -5.29 -15.52 -11.39
C PRO A 161 -6.35 -16.47 -10.81
N ASP A 162 -5.93 -17.54 -10.16
CA ASP A 162 -6.76 -18.55 -9.49
C ASP A 162 -6.59 -18.53 -7.96
N GLY A 163 -5.98 -17.48 -7.43
CA GLY A 163 -5.69 -17.29 -6.01
C GLY A 163 -6.87 -16.86 -5.15
N GLU A 164 -6.54 -16.45 -3.94
CA GLU A 164 -7.47 -15.98 -2.92
C GLU A 164 -8.25 -14.72 -3.32
N THR A 165 -7.64 -13.75 -4.01
CA THR A 165 -8.38 -12.60 -4.56
C THR A 165 -9.44 -13.05 -5.55
N ALA A 166 -9.11 -14.02 -6.42
CA ALA A 166 -10.06 -14.58 -7.37
C ALA A 166 -11.22 -15.30 -6.66
N GLN A 167 -10.93 -15.97 -5.53
CA GLN A 167 -11.97 -16.60 -4.71
C GLN A 167 -12.87 -15.55 -4.03
N LEU A 168 -12.29 -14.50 -3.43
CA LEU A 168 -13.05 -13.41 -2.82
C LEU A 168 -13.96 -12.70 -3.84
N TYR A 169 -13.50 -12.57 -5.08
CA TYR A 169 -14.30 -12.07 -6.19
C TYR A 169 -15.47 -13.03 -6.55
N LYS A 170 -15.21 -14.33 -6.71
CA LYS A 170 -16.25 -15.34 -6.98
C LYS A 170 -17.32 -15.39 -5.89
N ASP A 171 -16.91 -15.20 -4.64
CA ASP A 171 -17.81 -15.15 -3.48
C ASP A 171 -18.57 -13.81 -3.38
N GLY A 172 -18.31 -12.86 -4.28
CA GLY A 172 -18.91 -11.53 -4.30
C GLY A 172 -18.43 -10.60 -3.19
N ARG A 173 -17.43 -10.99 -2.39
CA ARG A 173 -16.85 -10.17 -1.31
C ARG A 173 -16.03 -9.01 -1.87
N LEU A 174 -15.46 -9.19 -3.05
CA LEU A 174 -14.87 -8.14 -3.88
C LEU A 174 -15.67 -8.03 -5.20
N SER A 175 -15.74 -6.84 -5.78
CA SER A 175 -16.35 -6.65 -7.11
C SER A 175 -15.40 -6.88 -8.29
N MET A 176 -14.10 -7.03 -8.03
CA MET A 176 -13.05 -7.22 -9.04
C MET A 176 -12.14 -8.38 -8.62
N GLY A 177 -11.83 -9.28 -9.56
CA GLY A 177 -10.79 -10.30 -9.42
C GLY A 177 -9.44 -9.80 -9.92
N PRO A 178 -8.38 -10.64 -9.92
CA PRO A 178 -7.04 -10.23 -10.31
C PRO A 178 -6.96 -9.59 -11.70
N ALA A 179 -7.67 -10.15 -12.69
CA ALA A 179 -7.67 -9.64 -14.05
C ALA A 179 -8.41 -8.29 -14.16
N GLU A 180 -9.54 -8.13 -13.47
CA GLU A 180 -10.30 -6.88 -13.45
C GLU A 180 -9.53 -5.77 -12.72
N LEU A 181 -8.84 -6.09 -11.62
CA LEU A 181 -7.97 -5.17 -10.89
C LEU A 181 -6.81 -4.68 -11.79
N GLN A 182 -6.16 -5.59 -12.51
CA GLN A 182 -5.12 -5.22 -13.47
C GLN A 182 -5.67 -4.32 -14.57
N ALA A 183 -6.78 -4.71 -15.22
CA ALA A 183 -7.38 -3.92 -16.29
C ALA A 183 -7.79 -2.52 -15.80
N ARG A 184 -8.31 -2.42 -14.58
CA ARG A 184 -8.68 -1.16 -13.95
C ARG A 184 -7.46 -0.28 -13.65
N LEU A 185 -6.36 -0.86 -13.18
CA LEU A 185 -5.10 -0.14 -12.97
C LEU A 185 -4.53 0.39 -14.30
N GLU A 186 -4.53 -0.42 -15.35
CA GLU A 186 -4.09 -0.03 -16.69
C GLU A 186 -4.95 1.11 -17.26
N GLU A 187 -6.28 1.01 -17.12
CA GLU A 187 -7.22 2.06 -17.51
C GLU A 187 -6.93 3.38 -16.79
N ARG A 188 -6.77 3.34 -15.45
CA ARG A 188 -6.47 4.52 -14.64
C ARG A 188 -5.18 5.20 -15.07
N LEU A 189 -4.14 4.41 -15.35
CA LEU A 189 -2.82 4.93 -15.69
C LEU A 189 -2.65 5.26 -17.17
N GLU A 190 -3.65 4.98 -18.01
CA GLU A 190 -3.57 5.15 -19.46
C GLU A 190 -2.32 4.42 -20.04
N SER A 191 -1.95 3.29 -19.43
CA SER A 191 -0.71 2.56 -19.70
C SER A 191 -0.89 1.07 -19.43
N ARG A 192 -0.08 0.22 -20.06
CA ARG A 192 -0.13 -1.23 -19.88
C ARG A 192 0.96 -1.72 -18.95
N VAL A 193 0.68 -2.83 -18.28
CA VAL A 193 1.69 -3.58 -17.53
C VAL A 193 2.85 -3.95 -18.48
N PRO A 194 4.12 -3.65 -18.13
CA PRO A 194 5.27 -4.10 -18.89
C PRO A 194 5.32 -5.63 -18.98
N GLU A 195 5.90 -6.17 -20.05
CA GLU A 195 6.05 -7.62 -20.19
C GLU A 195 6.84 -8.20 -19.01
N MET A 196 6.21 -9.12 -18.26
CA MET A 196 6.80 -9.73 -17.07
C MET A 196 6.27 -11.14 -16.86
N THR A 197 7.10 -11.98 -16.25
CA THR A 197 6.71 -13.28 -15.72
C THR A 197 6.80 -13.25 -14.20
N ILE A 198 5.82 -13.82 -13.52
CA ILE A 198 5.76 -13.97 -12.06
C ILE A 198 5.82 -15.46 -11.73
N ASP A 199 6.76 -15.84 -10.85
CA ASP A 199 6.83 -17.20 -10.31
C ASP A 199 5.95 -17.30 -9.06
N TRP A 200 4.69 -17.66 -9.27
CA TRP A 200 3.72 -17.82 -8.19
C TRP A 200 4.09 -18.90 -7.15
N LYS A 201 5.07 -19.77 -7.43
CA LYS A 201 5.54 -20.76 -6.44
C LYS A 201 6.34 -20.12 -5.30
N GLN A 202 6.95 -18.97 -5.55
CA GLN A 202 7.74 -18.22 -4.56
C GLN A 202 6.92 -17.09 -3.92
N TRP A 203 5.69 -16.89 -4.37
CA TRP A 203 4.82 -15.84 -3.88
C TRP A 203 4.31 -16.16 -2.48
N ASP A 204 4.46 -15.20 -1.57
CA ASP A 204 3.95 -15.29 -0.20
C ASP A 204 2.48 -14.88 -0.17
N PRO A 205 1.52 -15.81 0.09
CA PRO A 205 0.11 -15.50 0.04
C PRO A 205 -0.39 -14.66 1.21
N ILE A 206 0.37 -14.58 2.32
CA ILE A 206 -0.04 -13.80 3.50
C ILE A 206 0.42 -12.36 3.34
N ARG A 207 1.67 -12.17 2.90
CA ARG A 207 2.27 -10.83 2.71
C ARG A 207 2.09 -10.27 1.30
N ARG A 208 1.60 -11.09 0.38
CA ARG A 208 1.25 -10.74 -1.00
C ARG A 208 2.42 -10.16 -1.79
N ARG A 209 3.58 -10.83 -1.70
CA ARG A 209 4.85 -10.38 -2.30
C ARG A 209 5.63 -11.54 -2.92
N GLY A 210 6.27 -11.31 -4.07
CA GLY A 210 7.11 -12.31 -4.74
C GLY A 210 8.55 -12.38 -4.23
N ARG A 211 8.98 -11.41 -3.41
CA ARG A 211 10.34 -11.33 -2.85
C ARG A 211 10.31 -11.56 -1.34
N SER A 212 11.27 -12.32 -0.82
CA SER A 212 11.55 -12.39 0.62
C SER A 212 12.07 -11.04 1.17
N GLY A 213 12.26 -10.96 2.49
CA GLY A 213 12.65 -9.73 3.18
C GLY A 213 11.56 -9.21 4.10
N ALA A 214 11.87 -8.11 4.77
CA ALA A 214 10.99 -7.38 5.67
C ALA A 214 11.48 -5.92 5.73
N VAL A 215 10.67 -5.06 6.34
CA VAL A 215 11.02 -3.66 6.58
C VAL A 215 12.31 -3.54 7.38
N ASP A 216 13.15 -2.58 7.00
CA ASP A 216 14.43 -2.31 7.67
C ASP A 216 14.24 -1.99 9.16
N GLU A 217 15.28 -2.24 9.95
CA GLU A 217 15.22 -2.15 11.42
C GLU A 217 14.79 -0.77 11.90
N ARG A 218 15.29 0.30 11.24
CA ARG A 218 14.98 1.67 11.64
C ARG A 218 13.53 1.99 11.34
N THR A 219 13.05 1.67 10.14
CA THR A 219 11.64 1.89 9.78
C THR A 219 10.72 1.05 10.69
N PHE A 220 11.09 -0.19 11.01
CA PHE A 220 10.34 -1.01 11.97
C PHE A 220 10.35 -0.44 13.40
N ALA A 221 11.44 0.22 13.82
CA ALA A 221 11.48 0.97 15.07
C ALA A 221 10.58 2.22 15.05
N MET A 222 10.49 2.93 13.91
CA MET A 222 9.57 4.06 13.74
C MET A 222 8.10 3.64 13.86
N LEU A 223 7.71 2.53 13.22
CA LEU A 223 6.33 2.03 13.28
C LEU A 223 5.87 1.71 14.71
N ARG A 224 6.81 1.36 15.60
CA ARG A 224 6.57 1.04 17.02
C ARG A 224 6.81 2.23 17.95
N GLY A 225 7.06 3.41 17.41
CA GLY A 225 7.36 4.63 18.16
C GLY A 225 8.64 4.55 19.01
N LEU A 226 9.54 3.62 18.71
CA LEU A 226 10.79 3.46 19.44
C LEU A 226 11.78 4.58 19.09
N GLU A 227 11.71 5.09 17.86
CA GLU A 227 12.54 6.21 17.42
C GLU A 227 12.18 7.54 18.10
N GLU A 228 10.93 7.74 18.54
CA GLU A 228 10.56 8.95 19.29
C GLU A 228 11.14 8.97 20.70
N LYS A 229 11.44 7.80 21.28
CA LYS A 229 12.00 7.70 22.64
C LYS A 229 13.32 8.47 22.78
N ARG A 230 14.08 8.66 21.70
CA ARG A 230 15.31 9.47 21.70
C ARG A 230 15.07 10.96 21.97
N PHE A 231 13.85 11.44 21.75
CA PHE A 231 13.43 12.83 22.01
C PHE A 231 12.68 12.99 23.33
N ALA A 232 12.34 11.89 24.01
CA ALA A 232 11.74 11.94 25.33
C ALA A 232 12.79 12.40 26.35
N GLN A 233 12.47 13.44 27.13
CA GLN A 233 13.32 13.81 28.27
C GLN A 233 13.33 12.66 29.29
N ALA A 234 14.52 12.25 29.73
CA ALA A 234 14.63 11.30 30.84
C ALA A 234 13.94 11.91 32.06
N LYS A 235 12.99 11.19 32.67
CA LYS A 235 12.47 11.58 33.99
C LYS A 235 13.63 11.49 34.97
N GLU A 236 14.10 12.63 35.47
CA GLU A 236 14.97 12.66 36.65
C GLU A 236 14.23 11.94 37.79
N ALA A 237 14.88 10.94 38.36
CA ALA A 237 14.36 10.10 39.44
C ALA A 237 14.54 10.77 40.80
#